data_AF-A0A1E1WVK1-F1
#
_entry.id   AF-A0A1E1WVK1-F1
#
_cell.length_a   1.000
_cell.length_b   1.000
_cell.length_c   1.000
_cell.angle_alpha   90.00
_cell.angle_beta   90.00
_cell.angle_gamma   90.00
#
_symmetry.space_group_name_H-M   'P 1'
#
loop_
_entity.id
_entity.type
_entity.pdbx_description
1 polymer ?
#
loop_
_entity_poly.entity_id
_entity_poly.type
_entity_poly.pdbx_seq_one_letter_code
_entity_poly.pdbx_strand_id
1 'polypeptide(L)'
;MDPGYFDTERKENPKDNANIFSRITFWYTRTLFAKGRKGQLSISDVYRCSPETKAAPRGDVMGQKWKKQLQKQEKGKNPSLLKAIMKIHGFSFFLGNFIFALVDASIRLSIPMCLEGLIKYFSPSHSGITSQQAYLYALGVVGLMALNATIIHPMLLWLLTMSVKIRVACCSLIYRKLLRLDLTVGGKASEGLAGHVVNLL
;
A
#
# COMPACT_ATOMS: atom_id res chain seq x y z
N MET A 1 -24.52 9.85 20.08
CA MET A 1 -24.18 9.74 18.65
C MET A 1 -24.61 11.04 17.99
N ASP A 2 -23.69 11.77 17.36
CA ASP A 2 -24.02 13.06 16.74
C ASP A 2 -24.92 12.87 15.50
N PRO A 3 -26.07 13.57 15.41
CA PRO A 3 -27.08 13.34 14.37
C PRO A 3 -26.72 13.89 12.98
N GLY A 4 -25.59 14.59 12.80
CA GLY A 4 -25.14 15.12 11.50
C GLY A 4 -24.32 14.13 10.65
N TYR A 5 -24.40 12.84 10.93
CA TYR A 5 -23.37 11.83 10.61
C TYR A 5 -23.28 11.39 9.13
N PHE A 6 -24.37 11.49 8.34
CA PHE A 6 -24.40 10.93 6.98
C PHE A 6 -24.39 11.96 5.83
N ASP A 7 -24.66 13.24 6.11
CA ASP A 7 -24.89 14.26 5.04
C ASP A 7 -23.79 15.32 4.91
N THR A 8 -22.75 15.31 5.75
CA THR A 8 -21.62 16.23 5.54
C THR A 8 -20.66 15.71 4.48
N GLU A 9 -20.57 16.42 3.35
CA GLU A 9 -19.58 16.16 2.32
C GLU A 9 -18.17 16.27 2.92
N ARG A 10 -17.48 15.14 3.02
CA ARG A 10 -16.13 15.09 3.62
C ARG A 10 -15.14 15.83 2.75
N LYS A 11 -14.26 16.60 3.40
CA LYS A 11 -13.15 17.31 2.75
C LYS A 11 -12.29 16.36 1.92
N GLU A 12 -11.83 16.85 0.78
CA GLU A 12 -10.93 16.10 -0.10
C GLU A 12 -9.63 15.72 0.59
N ASN A 13 -9.03 14.61 0.16
CA ASN A 13 -7.80 14.13 0.74
C ASN A 13 -6.64 15.05 0.33
N PRO A 14 -5.90 15.66 1.28
CA PRO A 14 -4.81 16.57 0.95
C PRO A 14 -3.67 15.86 0.18
N LYS A 15 -3.60 14.53 0.22
CA LYS A 15 -2.70 13.72 -0.61
C LYS A 15 -2.95 13.92 -2.10
N ASP A 16 -4.21 14.04 -2.51
CA ASP A 16 -4.59 14.10 -3.93
C ASP A 16 -4.04 15.39 -4.58
N ASN A 17 -4.06 16.51 -3.83
CA ASN A 17 -3.56 17.83 -4.28
C ASN A 17 -2.11 18.13 -3.83
N ALA A 18 -1.42 17.20 -3.15
CA ALA A 18 -0.06 17.42 -2.65
C ALA A 18 1.00 17.39 -3.75
N ASN A 19 1.98 18.29 -3.66
CA ASN A 19 3.18 18.27 -4.52
C ASN A 19 4.09 17.06 -4.21
N ILE A 20 5.07 16.80 -5.08
CA ILE A 20 5.96 15.63 -4.97
C ILE A 20 6.73 15.62 -3.65
N PHE A 21 7.28 16.77 -3.23
CA PHE A 21 7.99 16.90 -1.96
C PHE A 21 7.11 16.58 -0.75
N SER A 22 5.88 17.10 -0.72
CA SER A 22 4.89 16.82 0.33
C SER A 22 4.47 15.35 0.33
N ARG A 23 4.41 14.70 -0.83
CA ARG A 23 4.12 13.26 -0.93
C ARG A 23 5.26 12.41 -0.37
N ILE A 24 6.52 12.72 -0.71
CA ILE A 24 7.70 11.97 -0.24
C ILE A 24 7.89 12.14 1.28
N THR A 25 7.73 13.36 1.78
CA THR A 25 7.91 13.69 3.20
C THR A 25 6.64 13.49 4.04
N PHE A 26 5.54 13.03 3.43
CA PHE A 26 4.23 12.91 4.07
C PHE A 26 3.69 14.19 4.70
N TRP A 27 4.16 15.36 4.25
CA TRP A 27 3.85 16.65 4.84
C TRP A 27 2.36 16.99 4.82
N TYR A 28 1.60 16.46 3.85
CA TYR A 28 0.15 16.63 3.75
C TYR A 28 -0.61 16.12 4.99
N THR A 29 -0.01 15.24 5.81
CA THR A 29 -0.61 14.73 7.05
C THR A 29 -0.46 15.69 8.24
N ARG A 30 0.40 16.71 8.14
CA ARG A 30 0.75 17.63 9.24
C ARG A 30 -0.48 18.27 9.88
N THR A 31 -1.46 18.69 9.07
CA THR A 31 -2.67 19.37 9.56
C THR A 31 -3.53 18.44 10.42
N LEU A 32 -3.64 17.16 10.02
CA LEU A 32 -4.38 16.15 10.76
C LEU A 32 -3.69 15.81 12.08
N PHE A 33 -2.37 15.61 12.07
CA PHE A 33 -1.61 15.37 13.30
C PHE A 33 -1.61 16.58 14.24
N ALA A 34 -1.58 17.80 13.71
CA ALA A 34 -1.69 19.00 14.52
C ALA A 34 -3.05 19.12 15.22
N LYS A 35 -4.14 18.72 14.55
CA LYS A 35 -5.46 18.63 15.18
C LYS A 35 -5.50 17.55 16.25
N GLY A 36 -5.02 16.33 15.94
CA GLY A 36 -4.97 15.22 16.89
C GLY A 36 -4.11 15.49 18.12
N ARG A 37 -3.09 16.37 18.01
CA ARG A 37 -2.30 16.83 19.16
C ARG A 37 -3.07 17.78 20.07
N LYS A 38 -4.00 18.57 19.52
CA LYS A 38 -4.78 19.58 20.27
C LYS A 38 -6.02 18.97 20.95
N GLY A 39 -6.45 17.79 20.54
CA GLY A 39 -7.61 17.11 21.09
C GLY A 39 -7.96 15.84 20.31
N GLN A 40 -9.00 15.14 20.75
CA GLN A 40 -9.47 13.93 20.09
C GLN A 40 -10.05 14.24 18.70
N LEU A 41 -9.62 13.47 17.69
CA LEU A 41 -10.16 13.58 16.33
C LEU A 41 -11.60 13.07 16.28
N SER A 42 -12.48 13.83 15.64
CA SER A 42 -13.83 13.39 15.31
C SER A 42 -13.88 12.76 13.91
N ILE A 43 -14.96 12.03 13.62
CA ILE A 43 -15.21 11.42 12.31
C ILE A 43 -15.32 12.49 11.21
N SER A 44 -15.75 13.70 11.56
CA SER A 44 -15.81 14.86 10.66
C SER A 44 -14.43 15.41 10.28
N ASP A 45 -13.39 15.14 11.06
CA ASP A 45 -12.01 15.53 10.74
C ASP A 45 -11.34 14.60 9.71
N VAL A 46 -11.94 13.43 9.45
CA VAL A 46 -11.40 12.44 8.53
C VAL A 46 -11.75 12.79 7.09
N TYR A 47 -10.72 12.83 6.25
CA TYR A 47 -10.87 13.13 4.82
C TYR A 47 -11.63 12.04 4.06
N ARG A 48 -12.20 12.43 2.92
CA ARG A 48 -12.81 11.49 1.97
C ARG A 48 -11.77 10.47 1.48
N CYS A 49 -12.22 9.24 1.22
CA CYS A 49 -11.39 8.24 0.56
C CYS A 49 -10.91 8.75 -0.80
N SER A 50 -9.62 8.58 -1.08
CA SER A 50 -9.04 8.91 -2.38
C SER A 50 -9.81 8.16 -3.49
N PRO A 51 -10.01 8.78 -4.67
CA PRO A 51 -10.72 8.14 -5.79
C PRO A 51 -10.18 6.75 -6.13
N GLU A 52 -8.88 6.52 -5.94
CA GLU A 52 -8.24 5.26 -6.24
C GLU A 52 -8.66 4.08 -5.36
N THR A 53 -9.17 4.34 -4.14
CA THR A 53 -9.54 3.31 -3.15
C THR A 53 -11.05 3.19 -2.95
N LYS A 54 -11.86 3.90 -3.75
CA LYS A 54 -13.33 3.83 -3.68
C LYS A 54 -13.82 2.41 -4.01
N ALA A 55 -14.80 1.93 -3.25
CA ALA A 55 -15.28 0.56 -3.33
C ALA A 55 -16.03 0.24 -4.63
N ALA A 56 -16.98 1.08 -5.03
CA ALA A 56 -17.81 0.87 -6.23
C ALA A 56 -16.98 0.56 -7.50
N PRO A 57 -16.06 1.45 -7.95
CA PRO A 57 -15.32 1.20 -9.19
C PRO A 57 -14.41 -0.02 -9.10
N ARG A 58 -13.80 -0.28 -7.92
CA ARG A 58 -12.92 -1.45 -7.72
C ARG A 58 -13.72 -2.75 -7.72
N GLY A 59 -14.87 -2.77 -7.07
CA GLY A 59 -15.81 -3.88 -7.07
C GLY A 59 -16.34 -4.20 -8.47
N ASP A 60 -16.61 -3.18 -9.28
CA ASP A 60 -17.07 -3.36 -10.67
C ASP A 60 -16.01 -3.99 -11.57
N VAL A 61 -14.80 -3.45 -11.56
CA VAL A 61 -13.67 -4.01 -12.33
C VAL A 61 -13.41 -5.45 -11.93
N MET A 62 -13.40 -5.72 -10.63
CA MET A 62 -13.17 -7.05 -10.07
C MET A 62 -14.31 -8.03 -10.43
N GLY A 63 -15.57 -7.57 -10.36
CA GLY A 63 -16.76 -8.29 -10.83
C GLY A 63 -16.68 -8.72 -12.28
N GLN A 64 -16.27 -7.80 -13.17
CA GLN A 64 -16.12 -8.09 -14.59
C GLN A 64 -15.02 -9.13 -14.85
N LYS A 65 -13.85 -9.02 -14.18
CA LYS A 65 -12.75 -9.98 -14.33
C LYS A 65 -13.11 -11.35 -13.76
N TRP A 66 -13.85 -11.38 -12.66
CA TRP A 66 -14.38 -12.61 -12.07
C TRP A 66 -15.36 -13.31 -13.02
N LYS A 67 -16.31 -12.58 -13.61
CA LYS A 67 -17.23 -13.13 -14.63
C LYS A 67 -16.48 -13.75 -15.82
N LYS A 68 -15.40 -13.11 -16.30
CA LYS A 68 -14.52 -13.66 -17.35
C LYS A 68 -13.78 -14.93 -16.93
N GLN A 69 -13.48 -15.11 -15.64
CA GLN A 69 -12.93 -16.38 -15.12
C GLN A 69 -14.00 -17.47 -15.07
N LEU A 70 -15.22 -17.14 -14.64
CA LEU A 70 -16.35 -18.08 -14.61
C LEU A 70 -16.70 -18.62 -16.00
N GLN A 71 -16.64 -17.79 -17.05
CA GLN A 71 -16.82 -18.26 -18.44
C GLN A 71 -15.79 -19.30 -18.90
N LYS A 72 -14.65 -19.43 -18.21
CA LYS A 72 -13.67 -20.48 -18.51
C LYS A 72 -14.03 -21.81 -17.88
N GLN A 73 -14.88 -21.80 -16.85
CA GLN A 73 -15.45 -23.01 -16.27
C GLN A 73 -16.33 -23.75 -17.28
N GLU A 74 -17.08 -23.01 -18.10
CA GLU A 74 -17.84 -23.55 -19.23
C GLU A 74 -16.96 -24.26 -20.28
N LYS A 75 -15.66 -23.94 -20.30
CA LYS A 75 -14.64 -24.55 -21.17
C LYS A 75 -13.80 -25.61 -20.46
N GLY A 76 -14.28 -26.16 -19.34
CA GLY A 76 -13.61 -27.21 -18.56
C GLY A 76 -12.40 -26.75 -17.75
N LYS A 77 -12.17 -25.43 -17.56
CA LYS A 77 -11.05 -24.91 -16.76
C LYS A 77 -11.52 -24.37 -15.41
N ASN A 78 -10.83 -24.75 -14.33
CA ASN A 78 -11.15 -24.27 -13.00
C ASN A 78 -10.95 -22.74 -12.86
N PRO A 79 -12.00 -21.98 -12.48
CA PRO A 79 -11.87 -20.55 -12.24
C PRO A 79 -10.99 -20.30 -11.01
N SER A 80 -10.21 -19.22 -11.04
CA SER A 80 -9.32 -18.85 -9.93
C SER A 80 -9.41 -17.36 -9.64
N LEU A 81 -9.75 -17.02 -8.39
CA LEU A 81 -9.83 -15.64 -7.92
C LEU A 81 -8.45 -14.99 -7.92
N LEU A 82 -7.42 -15.73 -7.53
CA LEU A 82 -6.03 -15.26 -7.58
C LEU A 82 -5.65 -14.85 -9.00
N LYS A 83 -5.99 -15.64 -10.03
CA LYS A 83 -5.75 -15.27 -11.43
C LYS A 83 -6.50 -14.00 -11.84
N ALA A 84 -7.69 -13.74 -11.29
CA ALA A 84 -8.41 -12.50 -11.53
C ALA A 84 -7.69 -11.29 -10.90
N ILE A 85 -7.24 -11.41 -9.65
CA ILE A 85 -6.47 -10.38 -8.92
C ILE A 85 -5.16 -10.07 -9.66
N MET A 86 -4.40 -11.10 -10.01
CA MET A 86 -3.14 -10.97 -10.73
C MET A 86 -3.31 -10.31 -12.11
N LYS A 87 -4.46 -10.51 -12.77
CA LYS A 87 -4.77 -9.85 -14.05
C LYS A 87 -5.08 -8.35 -13.89
N ILE A 88 -5.47 -7.90 -12.70
CA ILE A 88 -5.79 -6.48 -12.43
C ILE A 88 -4.53 -5.74 -11.94
N HIS A 89 -3.84 -6.29 -10.95
CA HIS A 89 -2.75 -5.61 -10.25
C HIS A 89 -1.37 -6.23 -10.47
N GLY A 90 -1.30 -7.48 -10.95
CA GLY A 90 -0.06 -8.28 -10.90
C GLY A 90 1.10 -7.70 -11.70
N PHE A 91 0.85 -7.20 -12.92
CA PHE A 91 1.95 -6.64 -13.74
C PHE A 91 2.58 -5.41 -13.09
N SER A 92 1.76 -4.42 -12.72
CA SER A 92 2.23 -3.21 -12.04
C SER A 92 2.87 -3.53 -10.67
N PHE A 93 2.33 -4.54 -9.97
CA PHE A 93 2.87 -5.01 -8.71
C PHE A 93 4.28 -5.58 -8.88
N PHE A 94 4.46 -6.56 -9.76
CA PHE A 94 5.75 -7.21 -9.96
C PHE A 94 6.79 -6.27 -10.52
N LEU A 95 6.44 -5.48 -11.54
CA LEU A 95 7.39 -4.55 -12.15
C LEU A 95 7.86 -3.48 -11.15
N GLY A 96 6.93 -2.90 -10.38
CA GLY A 96 7.27 -1.92 -9.36
C GLY A 96 8.15 -2.49 -8.24
N ASN A 97 7.82 -3.68 -7.72
CA ASN A 97 8.63 -4.34 -6.69
C ASN A 97 10.00 -4.77 -7.21
N PHE A 98 10.10 -5.23 -8.46
CA PHE A 98 11.37 -5.63 -9.05
C PHE A 98 12.32 -4.43 -9.21
N ILE A 99 11.82 -3.30 -9.73
CA ILE A 99 12.60 -2.07 -9.84
C ILE A 99 13.03 -1.57 -8.46
N PHE A 100 12.10 -1.56 -7.49
CA PHE A 100 12.41 -1.16 -6.12
C PHE A 100 13.50 -2.06 -5.50
N ALA A 101 13.38 -3.39 -5.64
CA ALA A 101 14.34 -4.33 -5.10
C ALA A 101 15.75 -4.12 -5.67
N LEU A 102 15.87 -3.84 -6.97
CA LEU A 102 17.16 -3.55 -7.59
C LEU A 102 17.78 -2.27 -7.02
N VAL A 103 17.02 -1.18 -6.95
CA VAL A 103 17.50 0.12 -6.41
C VAL A 103 17.86 0.00 -4.93
N ASP A 104 16.99 -0.64 -4.14
CA ASP A 104 17.18 -0.84 -2.71
C ASP A 104 18.42 -1.69 -2.42
N ALA A 105 18.63 -2.77 -3.19
CA ALA A 105 19.82 -3.60 -3.09
C ALA A 105 21.09 -2.80 -3.42
N SER A 106 21.10 -2.02 -4.51
CA SER A 106 22.24 -1.18 -4.87
C SER A 106 22.60 -0.18 -3.76
N ILE A 107 21.60 0.47 -3.15
CA ILE A 107 21.84 1.41 -2.04
C ILE A 107 22.36 0.68 -0.81
N ARG A 108 21.74 -0.43 -0.42
CA ARG A 108 22.16 -1.20 0.77
C ARG A 108 23.56 -1.78 0.64
N LEU A 109 23.97 -2.17 -0.57
CA LEU A 109 25.33 -2.62 -0.83
C LEU A 109 26.33 -1.46 -0.84
N SER A 110 25.92 -0.26 -1.24
CA SER A 110 26.81 0.91 -1.28
C SER A 110 27.16 1.45 0.11
N ILE A 111 26.24 1.35 1.08
CA ILE A 111 26.47 1.83 2.47
C ILE A 111 27.71 1.18 3.12
N PRO A 112 27.84 -0.17 3.19
CA PRO A 112 29.02 -0.79 3.79
C PRO A 112 30.30 -0.52 3.00
N MET A 113 30.24 -0.32 1.67
CA MET A 113 31.42 0.06 0.89
C MET A 113 31.95 1.45 1.28
N CYS A 114 31.06 2.43 1.50
CA CYS A 114 31.45 3.74 2.02
C CYS A 114 31.97 3.63 3.46
N LEU A 115 31.34 2.79 4.29
CA LEU A 115 31.77 2.56 5.66
C LEU A 115 33.16 1.92 5.72
N GLU A 116 33.46 0.97 4.83
CA GLU A 116 34.79 0.36 4.72
C GLU A 116 35.87 1.40 4.42
N GLY A 117 35.60 2.34 3.52
CA GLY A 117 36.49 3.47 3.23
C GLY A 117 36.76 4.33 4.46
N LEU A 118 35.74 4.56 5.29
CA LEU A 118 35.87 5.30 6.55
C LEU A 118 36.71 4.51 7.58
N ILE A 119 36.49 3.21 7.72
CA ILE A 119 37.26 2.35 8.63
C ILE A 119 38.74 2.31 8.22
N LYS A 120 39.04 2.22 6.92
CA LYS A 120 40.40 2.22 6.37
C LYS A 120 41.19 3.50 6.66
N TYR A 121 40.51 4.65 6.80
CA TYR A 121 41.14 5.91 7.18
C TYR A 121 41.63 5.90 8.64
N PHE A 122 40.84 5.29 9.55
CA PHE A 122 41.18 5.20 10.97
C PHE A 122 42.06 3.98 11.34
N SER A 123 42.30 3.06 10.39
CA SER A 123 43.14 1.89 10.63
C SER A 123 44.62 2.29 10.71
N PRO A 124 45.41 1.70 11.64
CA PRO A 124 46.83 2.00 11.82
C PRO A 124 47.68 1.65 10.58
N SER A 125 47.19 0.78 9.70
CA SER A 125 47.72 0.58 8.36
C SER A 125 47.30 1.75 7.47
N HIS A 126 48.04 2.86 7.50
CA HIS A 126 47.73 4.06 6.71
C HIS A 126 47.57 3.74 5.22
N SER A 127 46.32 3.65 4.78
CA SER A 127 45.93 3.29 3.41
C SER A 127 46.10 4.43 2.40
N GLY A 128 46.78 5.52 2.77
CA GLY A 128 46.95 6.71 1.91
C GLY A 128 45.66 7.53 1.71
N ILE A 129 44.59 7.24 2.45
CA ILE A 129 43.32 7.96 2.36
C ILE A 129 43.48 9.36 2.97
N THR A 130 43.17 10.39 2.18
CA THR A 130 43.24 11.79 2.63
C THR A 130 42.01 12.16 3.45
N SER A 131 42.12 13.11 4.39
CA SER A 131 40.99 13.57 5.22
C SER A 131 39.78 14.02 4.39
N GLN A 132 39.99 14.62 3.21
CA GLN A 132 38.91 14.98 2.29
C GLN A 132 38.10 13.75 1.81
N GLN A 133 38.77 12.64 1.50
CA GLN A 133 38.11 11.40 1.08
C GLN A 133 37.33 10.77 2.24
N ALA A 134 37.85 10.84 3.47
CA ALA A 134 37.13 10.38 4.65
C ALA A 134 35.81 11.16 4.86
N TYR A 135 35.83 12.49 4.69
CA TYR A 135 34.61 13.29 4.73
C TYR A 135 33.62 12.92 3.61
N LEU A 136 34.10 12.63 2.40
CA LEU A 136 33.24 12.14 1.30
C LEU A 136 32.60 10.79 1.62
N TYR A 137 33.36 9.85 2.21
CA TYR A 137 32.80 8.57 2.65
C TYR A 137 31.76 8.74 3.75
N ALA A 138 32.01 9.60 4.75
CA ALA A 138 31.05 9.89 5.81
C ALA A 138 29.76 10.53 5.26
N LEU A 139 29.89 11.51 4.36
CA LEU A 139 28.74 12.12 3.68
C LEU A 139 27.99 11.10 2.80
N GLY A 140 28.73 10.19 2.16
CA GLY A 140 28.17 9.06 1.41
C GLY A 140 27.32 8.14 2.29
N VAL A 141 27.81 7.75 3.48
CA VAL A 141 27.05 6.92 4.43
C VAL A 141 25.75 7.61 4.85
N VAL A 142 25.84 8.87 5.31
CA VAL A 142 24.66 9.63 5.75
C VAL A 142 23.67 9.85 4.60
N GLY A 143 24.17 10.22 3.42
CA GLY A 143 23.36 10.45 2.23
C GLY A 143 22.66 9.18 1.74
N LEU A 144 23.35 8.05 1.69
CA LEU A 144 22.78 6.76 1.28
C LEU A 144 21.74 6.25 2.29
N MET A 145 21.97 6.45 3.60
CA MET A 145 20.98 6.12 4.63
C MET A 145 19.72 6.97 4.51
N ALA A 146 19.88 8.29 4.32
CA ALA A 146 18.75 9.19 4.10
C ALA A 146 18.00 8.82 2.82
N LEU A 147 18.70 8.53 1.73
CA LEU A 147 18.12 8.09 0.47
C LEU A 147 17.33 6.79 0.66
N ASN A 148 17.90 5.78 1.35
CA ASN A 148 17.20 4.53 1.63
C ASN A 148 15.87 4.77 2.38
N ALA A 149 15.89 5.61 3.42
CA ALA A 149 14.70 5.98 4.17
C ALA A 149 13.64 6.68 3.28
N THR A 150 14.06 7.62 2.42
CA THR A 150 13.13 8.34 1.53
C THR A 150 12.47 7.44 0.47
N ILE A 151 13.09 6.32 0.10
CA ILE A 151 12.54 5.39 -0.90
C ILE A 151 11.67 4.31 -0.20
N ILE A 152 12.10 3.79 0.95
CA ILE A 152 11.41 2.68 1.62
C ILE A 152 10.01 3.06 2.13
N HIS A 153 9.85 4.26 2.70
CA HIS A 153 8.58 4.66 3.29
C HIS A 153 7.46 4.89 2.26
N PRO A 154 7.68 5.62 1.14
CA PRO A 154 6.69 5.70 0.07
C PRO A 154 6.35 4.34 -0.54
N MET A 155 7.35 3.46 -0.69
CA MET A 155 7.12 2.10 -1.18
C MET A 155 6.22 1.29 -0.25
N LEU A 156 6.46 1.36 1.07
CA LEU A 156 5.60 0.71 2.07
C LEU A 156 4.15 1.23 2.00
N LEU A 157 3.96 2.56 1.90
CA LEU A 157 2.62 3.13 1.76
C LEU A 157 1.94 2.67 0.46
N TRP A 158 2.68 2.59 -0.64
CA TRP A 158 2.16 2.09 -1.91
C TRP A 158 1.72 0.63 -1.79
N LEU A 159 2.52 -0.23 -1.15
CA LEU A 159 2.18 -1.63 -0.89
C LEU A 159 0.91 -1.76 -0.05
N LEU A 160 0.81 -1.02 1.05
CA LEU A 160 -0.38 -0.98 1.91
C LEU A 160 -1.62 -0.50 1.14
N THR A 161 -1.47 0.52 0.30
CA THR A 161 -2.55 1.02 -0.54
C THR A 161 -3.03 -0.04 -1.54
N MET A 162 -2.12 -0.81 -2.13
CA MET A 162 -2.49 -1.93 -3.01
C MET A 162 -3.24 -3.03 -2.27
N SER A 163 -2.82 -3.37 -1.05
CA SER A 163 -3.53 -4.33 -0.20
C SER A 163 -4.95 -3.87 0.10
N VAL A 164 -5.15 -2.59 0.43
CA VAL A 164 -6.49 -2.02 0.66
C VAL A 164 -7.34 -2.08 -0.62
N LYS A 165 -6.77 -1.77 -1.80
CA LYS A 165 -7.49 -1.87 -3.08
C LYS A 165 -7.98 -3.31 -3.33
N ILE A 166 -7.14 -4.31 -3.08
CA ILE A 166 -7.49 -5.73 -3.24
C ILE A 166 -8.56 -6.13 -2.22
N ARG A 167 -8.38 -5.80 -0.93
CA ARG A 167 -9.34 -6.12 0.13
C ARG A 167 -10.72 -5.56 -0.18
N VAL A 168 -10.81 -4.27 -0.53
CA VAL A 168 -12.06 -3.59 -0.86
C VAL A 168 -12.75 -4.24 -2.07
N ALA A 169 -11.98 -4.60 -3.10
CA ALA A 169 -12.51 -5.28 -4.29
C ALA A 169 -13.09 -6.68 -3.95
N CYS A 170 -12.38 -7.47 -3.14
CA CYS A 170 -12.82 -8.78 -2.68
C CYS A 170 -14.06 -8.69 -1.77
N CYS A 171 -14.06 -7.76 -0.82
CA CYS A 171 -15.22 -7.54 0.06
C CYS A 171 -16.45 -7.13 -0.77
N SER A 172 -16.29 -6.26 -1.77
CA SER A 172 -17.37 -5.89 -2.67
C SER A 172 -17.89 -7.09 -3.49
N LEU A 173 -17.02 -8.01 -3.92
CA LEU A 173 -17.43 -9.24 -4.59
C LEU A 173 -18.23 -10.16 -3.67
N ILE A 174 -17.72 -10.41 -2.45
CA ILE A 174 -18.37 -11.26 -1.45
C ILE A 174 -19.76 -10.68 -1.13
N TYR A 175 -19.85 -9.39 -0.86
CA TYR A 175 -21.11 -8.71 -0.58
C TYR A 175 -22.13 -8.87 -1.73
N ARG A 176 -21.71 -8.67 -2.98
CA ARG A 176 -22.58 -8.88 -4.16
C ARG A 176 -23.03 -10.33 -4.32
N LYS A 177 -22.20 -11.30 -3.92
CA LYS A 177 -22.54 -12.72 -3.97
C LYS A 177 -23.55 -13.08 -2.88
N LEU A 178 -23.38 -12.55 -1.67
CA LEU A 178 -24.30 -12.76 -0.54
C LEU A 178 -25.71 -12.24 -0.85
N LEU A 179 -25.83 -11.06 -1.46
CA LEU A 179 -27.12 -10.50 -1.87
C LEU A 179 -27.88 -11.32 -2.93
N ARG A 180 -27.21 -12.28 -3.58
CA ARG A 180 -27.78 -13.14 -4.64
C ARG A 180 -27.81 -14.62 -4.24
N LEU A 181 -27.40 -14.93 -3.02
CA LEU A 181 -27.37 -16.30 -2.53
C LEU A 181 -28.76 -16.65 -2.00
N ASP A 182 -29.36 -17.69 -2.55
CA ASP A 182 -30.58 -18.26 -1.99
C ASP A 182 -30.22 -19.17 -0.81
N LEU A 183 -30.65 -18.78 0.39
CA LEU A 183 -30.36 -19.50 1.63
C LEU A 183 -31.24 -20.75 1.78
N THR A 184 -32.34 -20.85 1.03
CA THR A 184 -33.31 -21.95 1.13
C THR A 184 -32.82 -23.25 0.50
N VAL A 185 -32.02 -23.15 -0.57
CA VAL A 185 -31.45 -24.30 -1.29
C VAL A 185 -30.28 -24.95 -0.53
N GLY A 186 -29.75 -24.26 0.48
CA GLY A 186 -28.47 -24.57 1.12
C GLY A 186 -28.51 -25.50 2.32
N GLY A 187 -29.67 -25.78 2.93
CA GLY A 187 -29.95 -26.74 4.03
C GLY A 187 -29.04 -26.71 5.28
N LYS A 188 -27.73 -26.90 5.09
CA LYS A 188 -26.63 -26.83 6.05
C LYS A 188 -25.77 -25.56 5.94
N ALA A 189 -25.89 -24.82 4.84
CA ALA A 189 -25.13 -23.59 4.58
C ALA A 189 -25.77 -22.34 5.20
N SER A 190 -26.87 -22.43 5.95
CA SER A 190 -27.48 -21.26 6.61
C SER A 190 -27.03 -21.12 8.07
N GLU A 191 -26.87 -22.25 8.77
CA GLU A 191 -26.37 -22.26 10.16
C GLU A 191 -24.88 -21.88 10.18
N GLY A 192 -24.56 -20.79 10.87
CA GLY A 192 -23.18 -20.31 11.00
C GLY A 192 -22.59 -19.63 9.77
N LEU A 193 -23.30 -19.51 8.64
CA LEU A 193 -22.79 -18.80 7.45
C LEU A 193 -22.49 -17.33 7.73
N ALA A 194 -23.36 -16.66 8.48
CA ALA A 194 -23.11 -15.29 8.92
C ALA A 194 -21.79 -15.19 9.70
N GLY A 195 -21.54 -16.13 10.62
CA GLY A 195 -20.29 -16.20 11.37
C GLY A 195 -19.07 -16.46 10.48
N HIS A 196 -19.15 -17.42 9.56
CA HIS A 196 -18.07 -17.72 8.62
C HIS A 196 -17.77 -16.56 7.66
N VAL A 197 -18.80 -15.87 7.18
CA VAL A 197 -18.66 -14.72 6.28
C VAL A 197 -18.05 -13.52 7.02
N VAL A 198 -18.49 -13.26 8.25
CA VAL A 198 -17.90 -12.20 9.09
C VAL A 198 -16.45 -12.52 9.41
N ASN A 199 -16.12 -13.78 9.71
CA ASN A 199 -14.74 -14.22 9.94
C ASN A 199 -13.85 -14.13 8.69
N LEU A 200 -14.44 -14.19 7.49
CA LEU A 200 -13.72 -14.10 6.22
C LEU A 200 -13.39 -12.66 5.80
N LEU A 201 -14.14 -11.66 6.30
CA LEU A 201 -14.06 -10.24 5.89
C LEU A 201 -13.12 -9.41 6.77
#